data_AF-A0A960Q6Z8-F1
#
_entry.id   AF-A0A960Q6Z8-F1
#
_cell.length_a   1.000
_cell.length_b   1.000
_cell.length_c   1.000
_cell.angle_alpha   90.00
_cell.angle_beta   90.00
_cell.angle_gamma   90.00
#
_symmetry.space_group_name_H-M   'P 1'
#
loop_
_entity.id
_entity.type
_entity.pdbx_description
1 polymer ?
#
loop_
_entity_poly.entity_id
_entity_poly.type
_entity_poly.pdbx_seq_one_letter_code
_entity_poly.pdbx_strand_id
1 'polypeptide(L)'
;MKKAFSIVEVMISLLILLIGLMGLALAFQKSIYQTNSSKNDSQAMMIAAAIVDALEAMPFDDIPNAITSSAIANEHLYDYQGNKVGVGSPAYYTPAVSILNSTDNFILVQVTVNWTGWSTEVQEGGFGLTAPSNAFTLVTAISQQYGDDLLAGTIGAGSGGTP
;
A
#
# COMPACT_ATOMS: atom_id res chain seq x y z
N MET A 1 -48.83 -12.55 42.97
CA MET A 1 -47.67 -12.32 43.87
C MET A 1 -46.51 -11.80 43.03
N LYS A 2 -46.06 -10.56 43.25
CA LYS A 2 -44.85 -10.04 42.59
C LYS A 2 -43.64 -10.63 43.33
N LYS A 3 -42.87 -11.51 42.69
CA LYS A 3 -41.58 -11.96 43.23
C LYS A 3 -40.64 -10.75 43.20
N ALA A 4 -40.28 -10.23 44.38
CA ALA A 4 -39.25 -9.22 44.49
C ALA A 4 -37.88 -9.88 44.27
N PHE A 5 -37.05 -9.31 43.40
CA PHE A 5 -35.72 -9.81 43.09
C PHE A 5 -34.81 -9.67 44.32
N SER A 6 -33.99 -10.68 44.60
CA SER A 6 -33.00 -10.59 45.68
C SER A 6 -31.91 -9.60 45.29
N ILE A 7 -31.39 -8.81 46.25
CA ILE A 7 -30.34 -7.82 45.98
C ILE A 7 -29.06 -8.46 45.43
N VAL A 8 -28.76 -9.70 45.87
CA VAL A 8 -27.64 -10.50 45.37
C VAL A 8 -27.83 -10.85 43.90
N GLU A 9 -29.06 -11.13 43.50
CA GLU A 9 -29.41 -11.51 42.12
C GLU A 9 -29.26 -10.31 41.16
N VAL A 10 -29.58 -9.10 41.63
CA VAL A 10 -29.32 -7.85 40.92
C VAL A 10 -27.81 -7.59 40.79
N MET A 11 -27.03 -7.81 41.86
CA MET A 11 -25.57 -7.64 41.83
C MET A 11 -24.90 -8.61 40.84
N ILE A 12 -25.32 -9.88 40.83
CA ILE A 12 -24.81 -10.87 39.87
C ILE A 12 -25.17 -10.47 38.43
N SER A 13 -26.40 -10.00 38.20
CA SER A 13 -26.83 -9.53 36.87
C SER A 13 -25.99 -8.35 36.39
N LEU A 14 -25.69 -7.39 37.28
CA LEU A 14 -24.84 -6.23 36.96
C LEU A 14 -23.39 -6.65 36.68
N LEU A 15 -22.85 -7.61 37.42
CA LEU A 15 -21.49 -8.12 37.21
C LEU A 15 -21.36 -8.78 35.83
N ILE A 16 -22.31 -9.64 35.47
CA ILE A 16 -22.33 -10.32 34.17
C ILE A 16 -22.47 -9.29 33.04
N LEU A 17 -23.31 -8.27 33.23
CA LEU A 17 -23.47 -7.17 32.29
C LEU A 17 -22.15 -6.40 32.08
N LEU A 18 -21.45 -6.05 33.17
CA LEU A 18 -20.17 -5.34 33.12
C LEU A 18 -19.10 -6.13 32.35
N ILE A 19 -18.97 -7.43 32.64
CA ILE A 19 -18.02 -8.30 31.94
C ILE A 19 -18.38 -8.42 30.46
N GLY A 20 -19.67 -8.58 30.15
CA GLY A 20 -20.16 -8.66 28.77
C GLY A 20 -19.90 -7.38 27.96
N LEU A 21 -20.14 -6.21 28.55
CA LEU A 21 -19.88 -4.92 27.92
C LEU A 21 -18.39 -4.71 27.67
N MET A 22 -17.53 -5.08 28.62
CA MET A 22 -16.09 -4.94 28.48
C MET A 22 -15.54 -5.86 27.37
N GLY A 23 -16.04 -7.09 27.28
CA GLY A 23 -15.70 -8.02 26.18
C GLY A 23 -16.13 -7.49 24.81
N LEU A 24 -17.33 -6.94 24.70
CA LEU A 24 -17.82 -6.32 23.46
C LEU A 24 -17.00 -5.09 23.06
N ALA A 25 -16.66 -4.21 24.01
CA ALA A 25 -15.87 -3.02 23.74
C ALA A 25 -14.51 -3.36 23.11
N LEU A 26 -13.81 -4.36 23.64
CA LEU A 26 -12.54 -4.83 23.08
C LEU A 26 -12.70 -5.43 21.68
N ALA A 27 -13.76 -6.20 21.46
CA ALA A 27 -14.05 -6.77 20.15
C ALA A 27 -14.36 -5.70 19.10
N PHE A 28 -15.17 -4.70 19.45
CA PHE A 28 -15.47 -3.56 18.58
C PHE A 28 -14.22 -2.75 18.25
N GLN A 29 -13.41 -2.47 19.27
CA GLN A 29 -12.16 -1.74 19.09
C GLN A 29 -11.23 -2.49 18.11
N LYS A 30 -11.07 -3.82 18.26
CA LYS A 30 -10.33 -4.66 17.32
C LYS A 30 -10.90 -4.61 15.90
N SER A 31 -12.23 -4.63 15.76
CA SER A 31 -12.88 -4.55 14.44
C SER A 31 -12.59 -3.23 13.75
N ILE A 32 -12.65 -2.10 14.46
CA ILE A 32 -12.35 -0.78 13.91
C ILE A 32 -10.90 -0.71 13.44
N TYR A 33 -9.97 -1.27 14.21
CA TYR A 33 -8.56 -1.36 13.81
C TYR A 33 -8.37 -2.13 12.52
N GLN A 34 -9.01 -3.30 12.41
CA GLN A 34 -8.92 -4.12 11.21
C GLN A 34 -9.51 -3.40 10.00
N THR A 35 -10.67 -2.76 10.14
CA THR A 35 -11.29 -2.00 9.06
C THR A 35 -10.39 -0.85 8.58
N ASN A 36 -9.79 -0.10 9.51
CA ASN A 36 -8.87 1.00 9.15
C ASN A 36 -7.58 0.48 8.51
N SER A 37 -7.03 -0.64 8.99
CA SER A 37 -5.89 -1.31 8.35
C SER A 37 -6.22 -1.70 6.92
N SER A 38 -7.32 -2.43 6.71
CA SER A 38 -7.72 -2.89 5.38
C SER A 38 -7.97 -1.72 4.41
N LYS A 39 -8.50 -0.61 4.91
CA LYS A 39 -8.63 0.63 4.12
C LYS A 39 -7.25 1.16 3.70
N ASN A 40 -6.31 1.27 4.64
CA ASN A 40 -4.95 1.78 4.34
C ASN A 40 -4.20 0.83 3.40
N ASP A 41 -4.28 -0.48 3.63
CA ASP A 41 -3.67 -1.50 2.78
C ASP A 41 -4.22 -1.42 1.35
N SER A 42 -5.54 -1.23 1.19
CA SER A 42 -6.17 -1.08 -0.12
C SER A 42 -5.68 0.18 -0.85
N GLN A 43 -5.58 1.31 -0.15
CA GLN A 43 -5.05 2.55 -0.74
C GLN A 43 -3.57 2.44 -1.08
N ALA A 44 -2.76 1.83 -0.20
CA ALA A 44 -1.35 1.59 -0.45
C ALA A 44 -1.13 0.63 -1.63
N MET A 45 -1.96 -0.39 -1.78
CA MET A 45 -1.94 -1.27 -2.94
C MET A 45 -2.25 -0.52 -4.23
N MET A 46 -3.27 0.37 -4.23
CA MET A 46 -3.58 1.20 -5.40
C MET A 46 -2.42 2.14 -5.77
N ILE A 47 -1.76 2.75 -4.77
CA ILE A 47 -0.60 3.61 -4.99
C ILE A 47 0.57 2.80 -5.57
N ALA A 48 0.86 1.63 -5.00
CA ALA A 48 1.92 0.76 -5.48
C ALA A 48 1.68 0.30 -6.91
N ALA A 49 0.44 -0.07 -7.25
CA ALA A 49 0.06 -0.43 -8.62
C ALA A 49 0.24 0.74 -9.59
N ALA A 50 -0.22 1.95 -9.22
CA ALA A 50 -0.03 3.13 -10.05
C ALA A 50 1.45 3.48 -10.30
N ILE A 51 2.32 3.25 -9.32
CA ILE A 51 3.77 3.41 -9.48
C ILE A 51 4.33 2.37 -10.44
N VAL A 52 3.91 1.10 -10.33
CA VAL A 52 4.32 0.05 -11.27
C VAL A 52 3.89 0.42 -12.68
N ASP A 53 2.65 0.85 -12.89
CA ASP A 53 2.15 1.28 -14.20
C ASP A 53 2.99 2.44 -14.76
N ALA A 54 3.37 3.40 -13.90
CA ALA A 54 4.25 4.50 -14.29
C ALA A 54 5.66 4.04 -14.64
N LEU A 55 6.21 3.04 -13.94
CA LEU A 55 7.50 2.43 -14.25
C LEU A 55 7.45 1.64 -15.56
N GLU A 56 6.36 0.91 -15.82
CA GLU A 56 6.13 0.16 -17.07
C GLU A 56 5.98 1.08 -18.29
N ALA A 57 5.49 2.30 -18.09
CA ALA A 57 5.36 3.30 -19.15
C ALA A 57 6.69 3.96 -19.54
N MET A 58 7.76 3.77 -18.77
CA MET A 58 9.08 4.34 -19.06
C MET A 58 9.90 3.45 -20.01
N PRO A 59 10.88 4.03 -20.73
CA PRO A 59 11.90 3.25 -21.41
C PRO A 59 12.59 2.29 -20.44
N PHE A 60 12.74 1.03 -20.85
CA PHE A 60 13.29 -0.04 -20.01
C PHE A 60 14.66 0.30 -19.41
N ASP A 61 15.51 1.00 -20.17
CA ASP A 61 16.85 1.41 -19.75
C ASP A 61 16.86 2.53 -18.70
N ASP A 62 15.76 3.29 -18.57
CA ASP A 62 15.66 4.39 -17.61
C ASP A 62 15.13 3.94 -16.24
N ILE A 63 14.52 2.76 -16.15
CA ILE A 63 13.95 2.21 -14.91
C ILE A 63 15.02 1.94 -13.83
N PRO A 64 16.21 1.38 -14.15
CA PRO A 64 17.25 1.12 -13.15
C PRO A 64 17.86 2.39 -12.53
N ASN A 65 17.56 3.58 -13.07
CA ASN A 65 18.11 4.81 -12.56
C ASN A 65 17.42 5.20 -11.23
N ALA A 66 18.22 5.33 -10.17
CA ALA A 66 17.73 5.67 -8.83
C ALA A 66 17.06 7.06 -8.78
N ILE A 67 17.42 7.97 -9.70
CA ILE A 67 16.85 9.32 -9.78
C ILE A 67 15.44 9.26 -10.39
N THR A 68 15.25 8.50 -11.47
CA THR A 68 13.96 8.37 -12.16
C THR A 68 12.95 7.61 -11.30
N SER A 69 13.35 6.48 -10.72
CA SER A 69 12.53 5.68 -9.82
C SER A 69 12.14 6.44 -8.54
N SER A 70 13.06 7.23 -7.96
CA SER A 70 12.73 8.12 -6.84
C SER A 70 11.83 9.28 -7.26
N ALA A 71 12.00 9.85 -8.45
CA ALA A 71 11.13 10.90 -8.95
C ALA A 71 9.69 10.41 -9.11
N ILE A 72 9.48 9.22 -9.68
CA ILE A 72 8.15 8.59 -9.75
C ILE A 72 7.57 8.39 -8.35
N ALA A 73 8.33 7.80 -7.42
CA ALA A 73 7.85 7.64 -6.05
C ALA A 73 7.41 8.99 -5.43
N ASN A 74 8.20 10.04 -5.64
CA ASN A 74 7.92 11.39 -5.14
C ASN A 74 6.69 12.04 -5.80
N GLU A 75 6.29 11.60 -7.00
CA GLU A 75 5.02 12.02 -7.57
C GLU A 75 3.84 11.35 -6.86
N HIS A 76 3.99 10.16 -6.30
CA HIS A 76 2.90 9.42 -5.69
C HIS A 76 2.82 9.63 -4.16
N LEU A 77 3.06 10.86 -3.70
CA LEU A 77 2.85 11.26 -2.31
C LEU A 77 1.41 11.72 -2.10
N TYR A 78 0.75 11.21 -1.05
CA TYR A 78 -0.65 11.54 -0.75
C TYR A 78 -0.86 11.90 0.71
N ASP A 79 -1.76 12.84 0.97
CA ASP A 79 -2.26 13.13 2.32
C ASP A 79 -3.30 12.09 2.80
N TYR A 80 -3.81 12.25 4.02
CA TYR A 80 -4.81 11.35 4.60
C TYR A 80 -6.19 11.43 3.91
N GLN A 81 -6.44 12.49 3.14
CA GLN A 81 -7.66 12.69 2.37
C GLN A 81 -7.55 12.09 0.96
N GLY A 82 -6.36 11.62 0.56
CA GLY A 82 -6.07 11.10 -0.77
C GLY A 82 -5.72 12.18 -1.80
N ASN A 83 -5.41 13.40 -1.36
CA ASN A 83 -4.92 14.44 -2.26
C ASN A 83 -3.43 14.25 -2.52
N LYS A 84 -3.00 14.47 -3.77
CA LYS A 84 -1.59 14.48 -4.16
C LYS A 84 -0.88 15.63 -3.45
N VAL A 85 0.25 15.36 -2.81
CA VAL A 85 1.09 16.37 -2.14
C VAL A 85 2.49 16.39 -2.75
N GLY A 86 3.17 17.52 -2.63
CA GLY A 86 4.56 17.66 -3.09
C GLY A 86 5.58 17.13 -2.08
N VAL A 87 6.81 16.94 -2.54
CA VAL A 87 7.96 16.58 -1.69
C VAL A 87 8.17 17.65 -0.61
N GLY A 88 8.35 17.22 0.63
CA GLY A 88 8.54 18.10 1.79
C GLY A 88 7.24 18.55 2.48
N SER A 89 6.08 18.27 1.88
CA SER A 89 4.79 18.42 2.55
C SER A 89 4.49 17.22 3.44
N PRO A 90 3.62 17.36 4.46
CA PRO A 90 3.17 16.21 5.26
C PRO A 90 2.43 15.20 4.38
N ALA A 91 3.10 14.09 4.06
CA ALA A 91 2.52 12.97 3.33
C ALA A 91 2.11 11.88 4.33
N TYR A 92 0.90 11.37 4.16
CA TYR A 92 0.40 10.22 4.93
C TYR A 92 0.82 8.90 4.27
N TYR A 93 0.88 8.85 2.94
CA TYR A 93 1.43 7.75 2.16
C TYR A 93 2.74 8.17 1.50
N THR A 94 3.83 7.48 1.82
CA THR A 94 5.18 7.72 1.30
C THR A 94 5.70 6.47 0.61
N PRO A 95 5.63 6.39 -0.72
CA PRO A 95 6.19 5.29 -1.47
C PRO A 95 7.70 5.40 -1.62
N ALA A 96 8.33 4.25 -1.84
CA ALA A 96 9.72 4.09 -2.22
C ALA A 96 9.82 2.98 -3.24
N VAL A 97 10.67 3.15 -4.24
CA VAL A 97 10.97 2.15 -5.25
C VAL A 97 12.40 1.66 -5.03
N SER A 98 12.59 0.35 -5.02
CA SER A 98 13.90 -0.28 -5.04
C SER A 98 13.98 -1.32 -6.16
N ILE A 99 15.11 -1.36 -6.85
CA ILE A 99 15.40 -2.38 -7.86
C ILE A 99 16.07 -3.55 -7.16
N LEU A 100 15.43 -4.70 -7.19
CA LEU A 100 15.95 -5.93 -6.59
C LEU A 100 16.87 -6.68 -7.56
N ASN A 101 16.53 -6.68 -8.85
CA ASN A 101 17.32 -7.30 -9.90
C ASN A 101 17.07 -6.59 -11.23
N SER A 102 18.07 -6.49 -12.08
CA SER A 102 17.98 -5.91 -13.42
C SER A 102 18.74 -6.80 -14.38
N THR A 103 18.05 -7.26 -15.42
CA THR A 103 18.61 -8.02 -16.54
C THR A 103 18.19 -7.38 -17.85
N ASP A 104 18.77 -7.82 -18.96
CA ASP A 104 18.42 -7.30 -20.29
C ASP A 104 16.96 -7.55 -20.67
N ASN A 105 16.31 -8.57 -20.09
CA ASN A 105 14.94 -8.98 -20.44
C ASN A 105 13.88 -8.53 -19.42
N PHE A 106 14.27 -8.41 -18.14
CA PHE A 106 13.34 -8.00 -17.08
C PHE A 106 14.04 -7.27 -15.93
N ILE A 107 13.29 -6.39 -15.27
CA ILE A 107 13.67 -5.68 -14.06
C ILE A 107 12.71 -6.06 -12.95
N LEU A 108 13.25 -6.61 -11.87
CA LEU A 108 12.50 -6.90 -10.65
C LEU A 108 12.52 -5.65 -9.77
N VAL A 109 11.35 -5.06 -9.58
CA VAL A 109 11.14 -3.86 -8.76
C VAL A 109 10.32 -4.20 -7.53
N GLN A 110 10.69 -3.55 -6.43
CA GLN A 110 9.94 -3.55 -5.19
C GLN A 110 9.45 -2.13 -4.92
N VAL A 111 8.13 -1.98 -4.81
CA VAL A 111 7.49 -0.74 -4.40
C VAL A 111 7.01 -0.92 -2.97
N THR A 112 7.56 -0.13 -2.05
CA THR A 112 7.14 -0.11 -0.65
C THR A 112 6.41 1.19 -0.37
N VAL A 113 5.13 1.11 -0.01
CA VAL A 113 4.33 2.25 0.42
C VAL A 113 4.27 2.24 1.93
N ASN A 114 4.94 3.21 2.56
CA ASN A 114 4.85 3.43 4.00
C ASN A 114 3.70 4.37 4.30
N TRP A 115 2.97 4.14 5.39
CA TRP A 115 2.04 5.11 5.92
C TRP A 115 2.23 5.29 7.41
N THR A 116 1.99 6.52 7.85
CA THR A 116 1.94 6.84 9.28
C THR A 116 0.61 6.33 9.83
N GLY A 117 0.49 5.03 10.04
CA GLY A 117 -0.72 4.47 10.65
C GLY A 117 -1.00 5.16 11.99
N TRP A 118 -2.21 5.70 12.16
CA TRP A 118 -2.88 6.15 13.40
C TRP A 118 -2.10 6.91 14.50
N SER A 119 -0.85 7.30 14.28
CA SER A 119 0.07 7.76 15.33
C SER A 119 -0.18 9.19 15.82
N THR A 120 -1.17 9.90 15.28
CA THR A 120 -1.49 11.27 15.70
C THR A 120 -2.84 11.45 16.40
N GLU A 121 -3.71 10.43 16.53
CA GLU A 121 -5.07 10.66 17.05
C GLU A 121 -5.51 9.80 18.25
N VAL A 122 -4.91 8.63 18.53
CA VAL A 122 -5.42 7.77 19.63
C VAL A 122 -4.31 7.01 20.36
N GLN A 123 -3.50 7.73 21.13
CA GLN A 123 -2.57 7.12 22.10
C GLN A 123 -3.05 7.28 23.55
N GLU A 124 -4.37 7.41 23.80
CA GLU A 124 -4.91 7.55 25.16
C GLU A 124 -5.67 6.30 25.70
N GLY A 125 -5.78 5.22 24.93
CA GLY A 125 -6.51 4.01 25.33
C GLY A 125 -5.60 2.83 25.64
N GLY A 126 -5.09 2.74 26.87
CA GLY A 126 -4.07 1.77 27.34
C GLY A 126 -4.40 0.26 27.26
N PHE A 127 -4.61 -0.28 26.06
CA PHE A 127 -4.57 -1.72 25.79
C PHE A 127 -3.72 -1.99 24.54
N GLY A 128 -2.53 -2.57 24.78
CA GLY A 128 -1.55 -2.86 23.73
C GLY A 128 -2.02 -4.00 22.83
N LEU A 129 -2.57 -3.65 21.68
CA LEU A 129 -2.63 -4.52 20.51
C LEU A 129 -1.59 -4.02 19.51
N THR A 130 -0.81 -4.94 18.95
CA THR A 130 0.21 -4.64 17.95
C THR A 130 -0.44 -3.93 16.77
N ALA A 131 0.06 -2.74 16.43
CA ALA A 131 -0.41 -2.00 15.26
C ALA A 131 -0.27 -2.87 14.00
N PRO A 132 -1.19 -2.77 13.03
CA PRO A 132 -1.00 -3.38 11.72
C PRO A 132 0.30 -2.86 11.07
N SER A 133 0.79 -3.59 10.06
CA SER A 133 1.97 -3.18 9.28
C SER A 133 1.81 -1.72 8.84
N ASN A 134 2.83 -0.90 9.07
CA ASN A 134 2.86 0.49 8.61
C ASN A 134 3.31 0.61 7.14
N ALA A 135 3.43 -0.52 6.46
CA ALA A 135 3.92 -0.58 5.10
C ALA A 135 3.30 -1.73 4.30
N PHE A 136 3.06 -1.45 3.03
CA PHE A 136 2.67 -2.40 2.01
C PHE A 136 3.83 -2.51 1.03
N THR A 137 4.16 -3.74 0.62
CA THR A 137 5.23 -3.98 -0.33
C THR A 137 4.70 -4.82 -1.48
N LEU A 138 4.85 -4.29 -2.70
CA LEU A 138 4.60 -4.98 -3.95
C LEU A 138 5.94 -5.31 -4.60
N VAL A 139 6.16 -6.57 -4.93
CA VAL A 139 7.31 -7.00 -5.72
C VAL A 139 6.79 -7.50 -7.05
N THR A 140 7.28 -6.93 -8.15
CA THR A 140 6.86 -7.28 -9.50
C THR A 140 8.01 -7.20 -10.50
N ALA A 141 7.88 -7.91 -11.61
CA ALA A 141 8.85 -7.88 -12.71
C ALA A 141 8.27 -7.10 -13.89
N ILE A 142 9.03 -6.14 -14.39
CA ILE A 142 8.75 -5.39 -15.62
C ILE A 142 9.59 -6.03 -16.73
N SER A 143 8.95 -6.48 -17.81
CA SER A 143 9.64 -7.08 -18.96
C SER A 143 9.90 -6.07 -20.06
N GLN A 144 11.01 -6.22 -20.77
CA GLN A 144 11.28 -5.48 -22.00
C GLN A 144 10.32 -5.97 -23.10
N GLN A 145 9.15 -5.34 -23.20
CA GLN A 145 8.16 -5.66 -24.22
C GLN A 145 7.91 -4.42 -25.08
N TYR A 146 8.88 -4.03 -25.93
CA TYR A 146 8.69 -3.30 -27.20
C TYR A 146 10.06 -2.75 -27.69
N GLY A 147 10.58 -3.30 -28.77
CA GLY A 147 11.76 -2.72 -29.45
C GLY A 147 12.35 -3.57 -30.58
N ASP A 148 12.35 -4.89 -30.44
CA ASP A 148 13.05 -5.77 -31.40
C ASP A 148 12.26 -6.03 -32.70
N ASP A 149 10.92 -6.06 -32.62
CA ASP A 149 10.07 -6.40 -33.79
C ASP A 149 9.94 -5.27 -34.84
N LEU A 150 10.37 -4.04 -34.52
CA LEU A 150 10.29 -2.89 -35.44
C LEU A 150 11.56 -2.68 -36.28
N LEU A 151 12.66 -3.39 -35.97
CA LEU A 151 13.92 -3.33 -36.72
C LEU A 151 14.27 -4.65 -37.46
N ALA A 152 13.54 -5.74 -37.20
CA ALA A 152 13.66 -7.00 -37.96
C ALA A 152 13.12 -6.90 -39.41
N GLY A 153 12.47 -5.80 -39.77
CA GLY A 153 12.11 -5.45 -41.14
C GLY A 153 13.30 -4.88 -41.91
N THR A 154 14.35 -5.68 -42.13
CA THR A 154 15.36 -5.38 -43.16
C THR A 154 14.63 -5.23 -44.50
N ILE A 155 14.42 -4.00 -44.96
CA ILE A 155 14.09 -3.74 -46.36
C ILE A 155 15.32 -4.14 -47.15
N GLY A 156 15.30 -5.36 -47.69
CA GLY A 156 16.25 -5.81 -48.69
C GLY A 156 16.16 -4.86 -49.90
N ALA A 157 17.09 -3.90 -49.96
CA ALA A 157 17.30 -3.11 -51.16
C ALA A 157 17.77 -4.07 -52.27
N GLY A 158 16.85 -4.44 -53.15
CA GLY A 158 17.15 -5.18 -54.35
C GLY A 158 18.14 -4.39 -55.19
N SER A 159 19.37 -4.89 -55.32
CA SER A 159 20.34 -4.38 -56.27
C SER A 159 19.89 -4.77 -57.67
N GLY A 160 19.26 -3.82 -58.38
CA GLY A 160 19.11 -3.87 -59.82
C GLY A 160 20.48 -3.84 -60.48
N GLY A 161 20.84 -4.93 -61.12
CA GLY A 161 21.99 -5.01 -62.03
C GLY A 161 21.50 -5.27 -63.46
N THR A 162 21.50 -4.23 -64.27
CA THR A 162 21.59 -4.24 -65.75
C THR A 162 22.68 -3.22 -66.12
N PRO A 163 23.38 -3.34 -67.26
CA PRO A 163 22.96 -3.84 -68.56
C PRO A 163 23.56 -5.18 -69.02
#